data_AF-A0A951N5U2-F1
#
_entry.id   AF-A0A951N5U2-F1
#
_cell.length_a   1.000
_cell.length_b   1.000
_cell.length_c   1.000
_cell.angle_alpha   90.00
_cell.angle_beta   90.00
_cell.angle_gamma   90.00
#
_symmetry.space_group_name_H-M   'P 1'
#
loop_
_entity.id
_entity.type
_entity.pdbx_description
1 polymer ?
#
loop_
_entity_poly.entity_id
_entity_poly.type
_entity_poly.pdbx_seq_one_letter_code
_entity_poly.pdbx_strand_id
1 'polypeptide(L)'
;MLKIAEWPRKIEAEIAALQARGELPIPLAKRLKNLLSRLENPQELRVSMRREMEESLRNAAVEAELRVMERVVESCYRARLEVLGAPKNVVLSADLMNAALFSTDIDFNRKWLREIVRAHCQKRQGWRLEIEGNARFLQSLRERAVNTAQWLAEAPQGFMIGGERIELRLEACPLRILQMGNYFDTCLSRGGCNAFSSVANAVELNKRVVFARDAKGRVVGRQLLALSSEGRLLGFHVYASLEGEKAAALRAAFGSYARDFAARCELELGDKGEVERLFVSDWYDDGTIAWSDLPPMEIRTKLKNHSVCLTNRSEISRSVGTPALSSESGPSLRLPSFPLRVGH
;
A
#
# COMPACT_ATOMS: atom_id res chain seq x y z
N MET A 1 -14.03 -35.21 -9.73
CA MET A 1 -14.42 -36.50 -10.36
C MET A 1 -14.17 -37.72 -9.47
N LEU A 2 -13.01 -37.89 -8.81
CA LEU A 2 -12.74 -39.04 -7.92
C LEU A 2 -13.79 -39.28 -6.82
N LYS A 3 -14.42 -38.20 -6.30
CA LYS A 3 -15.42 -38.30 -5.22
C LYS A 3 -16.74 -39.00 -5.61
N ILE A 4 -17.09 -39.06 -6.89
CA ILE A 4 -18.38 -39.61 -7.39
C ILE A 4 -18.29 -41.13 -7.64
N ALA A 5 -17.11 -41.63 -8.01
CA ALA A 5 -16.88 -43.07 -8.15
C ALA A 5 -16.94 -43.81 -6.80
N GLU A 6 -16.68 -43.10 -5.70
CA GLU A 6 -16.75 -43.61 -4.33
C GLU A 6 -18.15 -43.52 -3.71
N TRP A 7 -19.12 -42.93 -4.41
CA TRP A 7 -20.42 -42.60 -3.84
C TRP A 7 -21.21 -43.83 -3.36
N PRO A 8 -21.25 -44.96 -4.09
CA PRO A 8 -21.86 -46.19 -3.59
C PRO A 8 -21.21 -46.67 -2.28
N ARG A 9 -19.87 -46.68 -2.22
CA ARG A 9 -19.12 -47.06 -1.02
C ARG A 9 -19.36 -46.11 0.15
N LYS A 10 -19.53 -44.81 -0.11
CA LYS A 10 -19.87 -43.81 0.92
C LYS A 10 -21.27 -44.01 1.47
N ILE A 11 -22.24 -44.29 0.59
CA ILE A 11 -23.61 -44.61 1.01
C ILE A 11 -23.63 -45.90 1.84
N GLU A 12 -22.94 -46.95 1.39
CA GLU A 12 -22.81 -48.21 2.13
C GLU A 12 -22.14 -48.00 3.50
N ALA A 13 -21.04 -47.25 3.56
CA ALA A 13 -20.35 -46.92 4.81
C ALA A 13 -21.22 -46.09 5.76
N GLU A 14 -21.99 -45.14 5.24
CA GLU A 14 -22.92 -44.32 6.02
C GLU A 14 -24.10 -45.14 6.54
N ILE A 15 -24.67 -46.03 5.72
CA ILE A 15 -25.71 -46.98 6.14
C ILE A 15 -25.19 -47.86 7.28
N ALA A 16 -24.00 -48.46 7.12
CA ALA A 16 -23.38 -49.30 8.14
C ALA A 16 -23.14 -48.53 9.45
N ALA A 17 -22.65 -47.29 9.37
CA ALA A 17 -22.43 -46.44 10.53
C ALA A 17 -23.74 -46.03 11.24
N LEU A 18 -24.83 -45.83 10.49
CA LEU A 18 -26.15 -45.52 11.06
C LEU A 18 -26.79 -46.75 11.70
N GLN A 19 -26.68 -47.93 11.09
CA GLN A 19 -27.22 -49.19 11.61
C GLN A 19 -26.52 -49.62 12.91
N ALA A 20 -25.20 -49.41 13.01
CA ALA A 20 -24.42 -49.73 14.21
C ALA A 20 -24.82 -48.94 15.47
N ARG A 21 -25.57 -47.84 15.33
CA ARG A 21 -25.98 -46.96 16.43
C ARG A 21 -27.25 -47.40 17.17
N GLY A 22 -27.98 -48.40 16.66
CA GLY A 22 -29.22 -48.87 17.30
C GLY A 22 -30.38 -47.86 17.18
N GLU A 23 -30.96 -47.43 18.30
CA GLU A 23 -32.07 -46.46 18.30
C GLU A 23 -31.64 -45.09 17.76
N LEU A 24 -32.12 -44.74 16.57
CA LEU A 24 -31.81 -43.48 15.92
C LEU A 24 -32.89 -42.42 16.21
N PRO A 25 -32.49 -41.17 16.53
CA PRO A 25 -33.41 -40.03 16.52
C PRO A 25 -34.15 -39.90 15.19
N ILE A 26 -35.38 -39.39 15.22
CA ILE A 26 -36.29 -39.28 14.05
C ILE A 26 -35.60 -38.73 12.77
N PRO A 27 -34.77 -37.67 12.81
CA PRO A 27 -34.08 -37.17 11.62
C PRO A 27 -33.09 -38.17 11.00
N LEU A 28 -32.38 -38.94 11.83
CA LEU A 28 -31.41 -39.94 11.38
C LEU A 28 -32.09 -41.22 10.90
N ALA A 29 -33.19 -41.64 11.54
CA ALA A 29 -34.01 -42.76 11.06
C ALA A 29 -34.58 -42.46 9.65
N LYS A 30 -35.07 -41.23 9.44
CA LYS A 30 -35.54 -40.77 8.12
C LYS A 30 -34.41 -40.78 7.08
N ARG A 31 -33.20 -40.35 7.46
CA ARG A 31 -32.02 -40.38 6.58
C ARG A 31 -31.61 -41.80 6.21
N LEU A 32 -31.55 -42.72 7.17
CA LEU A 32 -31.25 -44.15 6.92
C LEU A 32 -32.28 -44.76 5.95
N LYS A 33 -33.58 -44.53 6.18
CA LYS A 33 -34.64 -44.99 5.27
C LYS A 33 -34.45 -44.44 3.84
N ASN A 34 -34.11 -43.17 3.71
CA ASN A 34 -33.85 -42.56 2.40
C ASN A 34 -32.60 -43.15 1.71
N LEU A 35 -31.54 -43.48 2.45
CA LEU A 35 -30.33 -44.09 1.89
C LEU A 35 -30.60 -45.54 1.43
N LEU A 36 -31.32 -46.32 2.23
CA LEU A 36 -31.73 -47.69 1.86
C LEU A 36 -32.60 -47.70 0.60
N SER A 37 -33.62 -46.83 0.55
CA SER A 37 -34.49 -46.70 -0.63
C SER A 37 -33.73 -46.31 -1.90
N ARG A 38 -32.68 -45.47 -1.78
CA ARG A 38 -31.80 -45.13 -2.91
C ARG A 38 -30.94 -46.31 -3.38
N LEU A 39 -30.57 -47.23 -2.50
CA LEU A 39 -29.80 -48.42 -2.84
C LEU A 39 -30.68 -49.48 -3.53
N GLU A 40 -31.94 -49.58 -3.09
CA GLU A 40 -32.97 -50.46 -3.68
C GLU A 40 -33.40 -50.01 -5.09
N ASN A 41 -33.21 -48.74 -5.44
CA ASN A 41 -33.47 -48.20 -6.78
C ASN A 41 -32.19 -47.66 -7.45
N PRO A 42 -31.35 -48.53 -8.06
CA PRO A 42 -30.11 -48.13 -8.72
C PRO A 42 -30.30 -47.09 -9.83
N GLN A 43 -31.50 -47.02 -10.43
CA GLN A 43 -31.76 -46.09 -11.51
C GLN A 43 -31.96 -44.66 -10.99
N GLU A 44 -32.72 -44.47 -9.91
CA GLU A 44 -32.84 -43.17 -9.24
C GLU A 44 -31.49 -42.68 -8.71
N LEU A 45 -30.68 -43.59 -8.15
CA LEU A 45 -29.34 -43.29 -7.70
C LEU A 45 -28.47 -42.74 -8.85
N ARG A 46 -28.49 -43.41 -10.01
CA ARG A 46 -27.76 -42.96 -11.22
C ARG A 46 -28.24 -41.59 -11.71
N VAL A 47 -29.54 -41.33 -11.69
CA VAL A 47 -30.10 -40.02 -12.08
C VAL A 47 -29.64 -38.93 -11.11
N SER A 48 -29.70 -39.17 -9.81
CA SER A 48 -29.21 -38.23 -8.79
C SER A 48 -27.71 -37.98 -8.94
N MET A 49 -26.91 -39.03 -9.10
CA MET A 49 -25.46 -38.91 -9.32
C MET A 49 -25.14 -38.14 -10.60
N ARG A 50 -25.88 -38.40 -11.69
CA ARG A 50 -25.73 -37.66 -12.94
C ARG A 50 -26.02 -36.18 -12.73
N ARG A 51 -27.12 -35.84 -12.06
CA ARG A 51 -27.48 -34.45 -11.76
C ARG A 51 -26.40 -33.75 -10.92
N GLU A 52 -25.91 -34.40 -9.85
CA GLU A 52 -24.83 -33.85 -9.02
C GLU A 52 -23.52 -33.69 -9.81
N MET A 53 -23.22 -34.63 -10.72
CA MET A 53 -22.07 -34.54 -11.61
C MET A 53 -22.22 -33.40 -12.61
N GLU A 54 -23.38 -33.24 -13.23
CA GLU A 54 -23.70 -32.14 -14.15
C GLU A 54 -23.59 -30.78 -13.44
N GLU A 55 -24.12 -30.67 -12.22
CA GLU A 55 -23.99 -29.46 -11.39
C GLU A 55 -22.53 -29.18 -11.02
N SER A 56 -21.78 -30.20 -10.60
CA SER A 56 -20.36 -30.07 -10.29
C SER A 56 -19.52 -29.66 -11.50
N LEU A 57 -19.81 -30.23 -12.68
CA LEU A 57 -19.16 -29.87 -13.94
C LEU A 57 -19.49 -28.45 -14.34
N ARG A 58 -20.74 -28.03 -14.18
CA ARG A 58 -21.16 -26.65 -14.42
C ARG A 58 -20.43 -25.67 -13.52
N ASN A 59 -20.35 -25.94 -12.22
CA ASN A 59 -19.61 -25.09 -11.27
C ASN A 59 -18.12 -25.03 -11.59
N ALA A 60 -17.51 -26.17 -11.95
CA ALA A 60 -16.10 -26.21 -12.35
C ALA A 60 -15.85 -25.43 -13.66
N ALA A 61 -16.79 -25.47 -14.61
CA ALA A 61 -16.71 -24.69 -15.84
C ALA A 61 -16.77 -23.19 -15.55
N VAL A 62 -17.71 -22.73 -14.72
CA VAL A 62 -17.80 -21.33 -14.28
C VAL A 62 -16.52 -20.88 -13.57
N GLU A 63 -15.98 -21.70 -12.68
CA GLU A 63 -14.72 -21.37 -12.00
C GLU A 63 -13.54 -21.28 -12.98
N ALA A 64 -13.47 -22.19 -13.96
CA ALA A 64 -12.45 -22.14 -15.00
C ALA A 64 -12.58 -20.88 -15.87
N GLU A 65 -13.80 -20.49 -16.24
CA GLU A 65 -14.09 -19.26 -16.98
C GLU A 65 -13.64 -18.02 -16.19
N LEU A 66 -13.97 -17.94 -14.89
CA LEU A 66 -13.53 -16.84 -14.02
C LEU A 66 -12.00 -16.75 -13.95
N ARG A 67 -11.30 -17.87 -13.78
CA ARG A 67 -9.83 -17.90 -13.76
C ARG A 67 -9.21 -17.45 -15.09
N VAL A 68 -9.86 -17.75 -16.22
CA VAL A 68 -9.42 -17.25 -17.53
C VAL A 68 -9.61 -15.74 -17.62
N MET A 69 -10.76 -15.22 -17.18
CA MET A 69 -11.02 -13.77 -17.16
C MET A 69 -10.02 -13.02 -16.26
N GLU A 70 -9.72 -13.55 -15.07
CA GLU A 70 -8.69 -13.00 -14.17
C GLU A 70 -7.33 -12.89 -14.86
N ARG A 71 -6.90 -13.95 -15.55
CA ARG A 71 -5.62 -13.94 -16.30
C ARG A 71 -5.62 -12.93 -17.44
N VAL A 72 -6.74 -12.76 -18.14
CA VAL A 72 -6.87 -11.73 -19.19
C VAL A 72 -6.72 -10.35 -18.58
N VAL A 73 -7.41 -10.06 -17.48
CA VAL A 73 -7.31 -8.77 -16.77
C VAL A 73 -5.87 -8.52 -16.30
N GLU A 74 -5.22 -9.50 -15.69
CA GLU A 74 -3.80 -9.40 -15.31
C GLU A 74 -2.90 -9.11 -16.51
N SER A 75 -3.15 -9.75 -17.65
CA SER A 75 -2.37 -9.53 -18.88
C SER A 75 -2.53 -8.10 -19.40
N CYS A 76 -3.72 -7.51 -19.30
CA CYS A 76 -3.98 -6.11 -19.66
C CYS A 76 -3.18 -5.16 -18.76
N TYR A 77 -3.16 -5.40 -17.44
CA TYR A 77 -2.36 -4.60 -16.52
C TYR A 77 -0.86 -4.71 -16.83
N ARG A 78 -0.36 -5.91 -17.07
CA ARG A 78 1.06 -6.14 -17.42
C ARG A 78 1.44 -5.44 -18.72
N ALA A 79 0.62 -5.56 -19.76
CA ALA A 79 0.86 -4.88 -21.03
C ALA A 79 0.91 -3.36 -20.85
N ARG A 80 0.00 -2.79 -20.04
CA ARG A 80 0.02 -1.35 -19.75
C ARG A 80 1.24 -0.93 -18.94
N LEU A 81 1.63 -1.71 -17.92
CA LEU A 81 2.83 -1.47 -17.13
C LEU A 81 4.12 -1.57 -17.96
N GLU A 82 4.17 -2.47 -18.95
CA GLU A 82 5.30 -2.56 -19.89
C GLU A 82 5.48 -1.27 -20.70
N VAL A 83 4.38 -0.64 -21.15
CA VAL A 83 4.42 0.69 -21.80
C VAL A 83 4.94 1.77 -20.85
N LEU A 84 4.69 1.62 -19.55
CA LEU A 84 5.24 2.48 -18.49
C LEU A 84 6.69 2.12 -18.12
N GLY A 85 7.28 1.10 -18.73
CA GLY A 85 8.67 0.67 -18.50
C GLY A 85 8.86 -0.31 -17.35
N ALA A 86 7.80 -0.99 -16.89
CA ALA A 86 7.92 -2.14 -16.01
C ALA A 86 8.42 -3.38 -16.78
N PRO A 87 9.10 -4.34 -16.12
CA PRO A 87 9.46 -5.61 -16.74
C PRO A 87 8.23 -6.49 -16.97
N LYS A 88 8.27 -7.35 -18.00
CA LYS A 88 7.15 -8.25 -18.38
C LYS A 88 6.63 -9.13 -17.24
N ASN A 89 7.52 -9.57 -16.36
CA ASN A 89 7.23 -10.43 -15.23
C ASN A 89 7.03 -9.67 -13.90
N VAL A 90 6.76 -8.36 -13.94
CA VAL A 90 6.52 -7.57 -12.72
C VAL A 90 5.41 -8.17 -11.86
N VAL A 91 5.61 -8.32 -10.56
CA VAL A 91 4.54 -8.79 -9.66
C VAL A 91 3.49 -7.69 -9.55
N LEU A 92 2.23 -8.00 -9.87
CA LEU A 92 1.14 -7.03 -9.77
C LEU A 92 0.84 -6.76 -8.28
N SER A 93 0.82 -5.48 -7.94
CA SER A 93 0.37 -4.97 -6.64
C SER A 93 -0.77 -3.97 -6.87
N ALA A 94 -1.57 -3.70 -5.83
CA ALA A 94 -2.62 -2.68 -5.91
C ALA A 94 -2.06 -1.30 -6.36
N ASP A 95 -0.85 -0.98 -5.92
CA ASP A 95 -0.13 0.25 -6.26
C ASP A 95 0.28 0.31 -7.74
N LEU A 96 0.78 -0.80 -8.30
CA LEU A 96 1.12 -0.88 -9.72
C LEU A 96 -0.12 -0.93 -10.60
N MET A 97 -1.15 -1.66 -10.20
CA MET A 97 -2.43 -1.69 -10.91
C MET A 97 -3.04 -0.28 -10.96
N ASN A 98 -2.98 0.48 -9.86
CA ASN A 98 -3.41 1.87 -9.85
C ASN A 98 -2.59 2.73 -10.83
N ALA A 99 -1.26 2.62 -10.83
CA ALA A 99 -0.42 3.36 -11.79
C ALA A 99 -0.75 3.03 -13.26
N ALA A 100 -1.09 1.77 -13.55
CA ALA A 100 -1.56 1.37 -14.89
C ALA A 100 -2.87 2.06 -15.27
N LEU A 101 -3.83 2.16 -14.34
CA LEU A 101 -5.09 2.89 -14.58
C LEU A 101 -4.87 4.39 -14.72
N PHE A 102 -4.00 4.99 -13.90
CA PHE A 102 -3.63 6.41 -14.08
C PHE A 102 -3.13 6.69 -15.50
N SER A 103 -2.38 5.77 -16.11
CA SER A 103 -1.85 5.98 -17.45
C SER A 103 -2.90 5.98 -18.57
N THR A 104 -4.11 5.52 -18.30
CA THR A 104 -5.24 5.63 -19.23
C THR A 104 -6.02 6.92 -19.07
N ASP A 105 -6.02 7.50 -17.86
CA ASP A 105 -6.97 8.54 -17.48
C ASP A 105 -6.37 9.94 -17.45
N ILE A 106 -5.06 10.08 -17.26
CA ILE A 106 -4.40 11.39 -17.14
C ILE A 106 -3.90 11.88 -18.50
N ASP A 107 -4.00 13.18 -18.77
CA ASP A 107 -3.38 13.81 -19.94
C ASP A 107 -2.04 14.49 -19.61
N PHE A 108 -1.91 15.04 -18.41
CA PHE A 108 -0.70 15.70 -17.93
C PHE A 108 0.22 14.75 -17.16
N ASN A 109 1.50 15.11 -17.02
CA ASN A 109 2.49 14.40 -16.20
C ASN A 109 2.74 12.91 -16.57
N ARG A 110 2.28 12.43 -17.73
CA ARG A 110 2.50 11.04 -18.21
C ARG A 110 3.97 10.60 -18.20
N LYS A 111 4.89 11.51 -18.56
CA LYS A 111 6.35 11.29 -18.48
C LYS A 111 6.77 10.91 -17.07
N TRP A 112 6.26 11.61 -16.07
CA TRP A 112 6.63 11.42 -14.67
C TRP A 112 5.97 10.18 -14.06
N LEU A 113 4.75 9.84 -14.47
CA LEU A 113 4.14 8.55 -14.13
C LEU A 113 4.99 7.38 -14.63
N ARG A 114 5.48 7.45 -15.87
CA ARG A 114 6.40 6.46 -16.43
C ARG A 114 7.69 6.35 -15.61
N GLU A 115 8.28 7.47 -15.22
CA GLU A 115 9.50 7.46 -14.41
C GLU A 115 9.27 6.86 -13.01
N ILE A 116 8.13 7.15 -12.37
CA ILE A 116 7.74 6.51 -11.09
C ILE A 116 7.72 4.98 -11.24
N VAL A 117 7.04 4.46 -12.27
CA VAL A 117 6.91 3.00 -12.47
C VAL A 117 8.27 2.37 -12.75
N ARG A 118 9.08 2.98 -13.64
CA ARG A 118 10.45 2.52 -13.93
C ARG A 118 11.31 2.46 -12.68
N ALA A 119 11.38 3.57 -11.95
CA ALA A 119 12.21 3.68 -10.75
C ALA A 119 11.79 2.68 -9.67
N HIS A 120 10.48 2.47 -9.49
CA HIS A 120 9.96 1.46 -8.57
C HIS A 120 10.38 0.04 -8.99
N CYS A 121 10.17 -0.35 -10.25
CA CYS A 121 10.51 -1.68 -10.75
C CYS A 121 12.01 -1.96 -10.72
N GLN A 122 12.83 -0.92 -10.92
CA GLN A 122 14.29 -0.97 -10.85
C GLN A 122 14.84 -0.82 -9.43
N LYS A 123 13.97 -0.63 -8.43
CA LYS A 123 14.35 -0.36 -7.02
C LYS A 123 15.31 0.83 -6.87
N ARG A 124 15.22 1.84 -7.74
CA ARG A 124 16.03 3.06 -7.68
C ARG A 124 15.59 3.91 -6.49
N GLN A 125 16.36 3.87 -5.41
CA GLN A 125 16.15 4.74 -4.26
C GLN A 125 16.68 6.14 -4.57
N GLY A 126 16.05 7.18 -4.03
CA GLY A 126 16.55 8.55 -4.18
C GLY A 126 16.45 9.17 -5.58
N TRP A 127 15.93 8.47 -6.60
CA TRP A 127 15.86 8.98 -7.98
C TRP A 127 15.18 10.36 -8.11
N ARG A 128 14.23 10.69 -7.23
CA ARG A 128 13.59 12.02 -7.20
C ARG A 128 14.59 13.14 -6.90
N LEU A 129 15.65 12.87 -6.13
CA LEU A 129 16.71 13.81 -5.79
C LEU A 129 17.59 14.14 -7.00
N GLU A 130 17.67 13.23 -7.97
CA GLU A 130 18.48 13.39 -9.19
C GLU A 130 17.79 14.26 -10.25
N ILE A 131 16.50 14.54 -10.09
CA ILE A 131 15.75 15.40 -11.02
C ILE A 131 16.20 16.84 -10.82
N GLU A 132 16.64 17.52 -11.89
CA GLU A 132 17.19 18.87 -11.84
C GLU A 132 16.33 19.87 -11.07
N GLY A 133 15.01 19.91 -11.31
CA GLY A 133 14.12 20.82 -10.59
C GLY A 133 14.03 20.52 -9.09
N ASN A 134 14.05 19.26 -8.68
CA ASN A 134 14.13 18.87 -7.28
C ASN A 134 15.49 19.21 -6.66
N ALA A 135 16.59 18.98 -7.39
CA ALA A 135 17.93 19.32 -6.93
C ALA A 135 18.09 20.82 -6.69
N ARG A 136 17.61 21.66 -7.63
CA ARG A 136 17.58 23.13 -7.49
C ARG A 136 16.70 23.57 -6.32
N PHE A 137 15.52 22.97 -6.17
CA PHE A 137 14.66 23.24 -5.02
C PHE A 137 15.35 22.92 -3.68
N LEU A 138 15.94 21.72 -3.54
CA LEU A 138 16.66 21.35 -2.32
C LEU A 138 17.85 22.26 -2.04
N GLN A 139 18.53 22.72 -3.08
CA GLN A 139 19.62 23.70 -2.94
C GLN A 139 19.08 25.03 -2.39
N SER A 140 17.97 25.54 -2.93
CA SER A 140 17.33 26.76 -2.44
C SER A 140 16.88 26.67 -0.98
N LEU A 141 16.43 25.48 -0.53
CA LEU A 141 16.11 25.25 0.88
C LEU A 141 17.34 25.35 1.78
N ARG A 142 18.48 24.77 1.37
CA ARG A 142 19.73 24.87 2.14
C ARG A 142 20.21 26.32 2.25
N GLU A 143 20.06 27.10 1.20
CA GLU A 143 20.40 28.53 1.19
C GLU A 143 19.52 29.35 2.15
N ARG A 144 18.29 28.89 2.41
CA ARG A 144 17.38 29.44 3.43
C ARG A 144 17.56 28.82 4.82
N ALA A 145 18.65 28.08 5.05
CA ALA A 145 18.93 27.35 6.28
C ALA A 145 17.87 26.30 6.69
N VAL A 146 17.00 25.87 5.77
CA VAL A 146 16.01 24.81 6.05
C VAL A 146 16.73 23.47 6.23
N ASN A 147 16.34 22.73 7.25
CA ASN A 147 16.88 21.39 7.52
C ASN A 147 16.32 20.35 6.53
N THR A 148 16.94 20.29 5.35
CA THR A 148 16.53 19.39 4.25
C THR A 148 16.56 17.90 4.61
N ALA A 149 17.40 17.48 5.57
CA ALA A 149 17.41 16.10 6.03
C ALA A 149 16.10 15.75 6.75
N GLN A 150 15.61 16.65 7.60
CA GLN A 150 14.31 16.50 8.26
C GLN A 150 13.15 16.59 7.25
N TRP A 151 13.22 17.52 6.28
CA TRP A 151 12.20 17.63 5.23
C TRP A 151 12.01 16.33 4.43
N LEU A 152 13.12 15.64 4.15
CA LEU A 152 13.10 14.40 3.37
C LEU A 152 12.73 13.16 4.19
N ALA A 153 12.80 13.22 5.53
CA ALA A 153 12.52 12.10 6.42
C ALA A 153 11.05 11.63 6.37
N GLU A 154 10.79 10.41 6.87
CA GLU A 154 9.42 9.89 7.02
C GLU A 154 8.69 10.46 8.25
N ALA A 155 9.45 10.91 9.25
CA ALA A 155 8.99 11.56 10.48
C ALA A 155 7.72 10.93 11.11
N PRO A 156 7.73 9.64 11.52
CA PRO A 156 6.56 9.01 12.13
C PRO A 156 6.23 9.60 13.51
N GLN A 157 4.94 9.81 13.80
CA GLN A 157 4.44 10.22 15.11
C GLN A 157 3.14 9.47 15.45
N GLY A 158 2.99 9.04 16.71
CA GLY A 158 1.82 8.29 17.19
C GLY A 158 0.89 9.16 18.04
N PHE A 159 -0.41 9.02 17.82
CA PHE A 159 -1.47 9.74 18.53
C PHE A 159 -2.54 8.75 19.04
N MET A 160 -3.15 9.06 20.18
CA MET A 160 -4.29 8.30 20.71
C MET A 160 -5.59 9.01 20.36
N ILE A 161 -6.40 8.40 19.49
CA ILE A 161 -7.66 8.97 18.99
C ILE A 161 -8.79 7.98 19.26
N GLY A 162 -9.74 8.37 20.10
CA GLY A 162 -10.89 7.53 20.44
C GLY A 162 -10.51 6.16 21.01
N GLY A 163 -9.42 6.09 21.79
CA GLY A 163 -8.89 4.85 22.37
C GLY A 163 -7.97 4.03 21.47
N GLU A 164 -7.80 4.42 20.20
CA GLU A 164 -6.96 3.71 19.23
C GLU A 164 -5.66 4.48 18.94
N ARG A 165 -4.57 3.75 18.71
CA ARG A 165 -3.30 4.33 18.26
C ARG A 165 -3.36 4.57 16.76
N ILE A 166 -3.16 5.82 16.36
CA ILE A 166 -3.04 6.26 14.97
C ILE A 166 -1.62 6.78 14.75
N GLU A 167 -0.94 6.30 13.70
CA GLU A 167 0.38 6.79 13.29
C GLU A 167 0.26 7.74 12.09
N LEU A 168 0.79 8.95 12.23
CA LEU A 168 0.98 9.87 11.11
C LEU A 168 2.43 9.75 10.61
N ARG A 169 2.59 9.66 9.29
CA ARG A 169 3.90 9.52 8.63
C ARG A 169 3.88 10.15 7.25
N LEU A 170 4.98 10.82 6.85
CA LEU A 170 5.20 11.25 5.47
C LEU A 170 5.42 10.02 4.57
N GLU A 171 4.64 9.91 3.50
CA GLU A 171 4.77 8.82 2.55
C GLU A 171 5.99 9.05 1.65
N ALA A 172 6.90 8.08 1.64
CA ALA A 172 8.11 8.12 0.83
C ALA A 172 7.93 7.41 -0.52
N CYS A 173 6.98 6.46 -0.63
CA CYS A 173 6.76 5.68 -1.83
C CYS A 173 5.85 6.43 -2.83
N PRO A 174 6.38 6.82 -4.02
CA PRO A 174 5.58 7.57 -5.00
C PRO A 174 4.33 6.82 -5.47
N LEU A 175 4.40 5.50 -5.61
CA LEU A 175 3.22 4.71 -6.01
C LEU A 175 2.09 4.75 -4.96
N ARG A 176 2.43 4.81 -3.67
CA ARG A 176 1.42 4.96 -2.60
C ARG A 176 0.85 6.38 -2.57
N ILE A 177 1.63 7.39 -2.94
CA ILE A 177 1.11 8.77 -3.11
C ILE A 177 0.08 8.81 -4.23
N LEU A 178 0.21 8.01 -5.31
CA LEU A 178 -0.83 7.90 -6.34
C LEU A 178 -2.17 7.36 -5.81
N GLN A 179 -2.21 6.73 -4.64
CA GLN A 179 -3.45 6.27 -4.00
C GLN A 179 -4.15 7.37 -3.20
N MET A 180 -3.56 8.57 -3.07
CA MET A 180 -4.07 9.60 -2.16
C MET A 180 -5.52 10.00 -2.45
N GLY A 181 -5.93 10.01 -3.72
CA GLY A 181 -7.32 10.22 -4.10
C GLY A 181 -8.19 9.02 -3.76
N ASN A 182 -7.76 7.83 -4.16
CA ASN A 182 -8.53 6.58 -4.07
C ASN A 182 -8.95 6.21 -2.63
N TYR A 183 -8.15 6.56 -1.63
CA TYR A 183 -8.50 6.28 -0.22
C TYR A 183 -9.70 7.10 0.28
N PHE A 184 -10.06 8.20 -0.39
CA PHE A 184 -11.07 9.16 0.07
C PHE A 184 -11.99 9.63 -1.07
N ASP A 185 -12.02 8.89 -2.19
CA ASP A 185 -12.87 9.15 -3.36
C ASP A 185 -12.86 10.62 -3.85
N THR A 186 -11.68 11.24 -3.90
CA THR A 186 -11.55 12.66 -4.33
C THR A 186 -11.30 12.79 -5.84
N CYS A 187 -11.31 14.02 -6.35
CA CYS A 187 -10.95 14.33 -7.75
C CYS A 187 -9.51 13.94 -8.15
N LEU A 188 -8.68 13.56 -7.17
CA LEU A 188 -7.32 13.04 -7.36
C LEU A 188 -7.27 11.53 -7.59
N SER A 189 -8.40 10.83 -7.43
CA SER A 189 -8.51 9.39 -7.72
C SER A 189 -8.30 9.10 -9.20
N ARG A 190 -7.99 7.84 -9.53
CA ARG A 190 -8.06 7.38 -10.93
C ARG A 190 -9.44 7.70 -11.53
N GLY A 191 -9.49 8.11 -12.80
CA GLY A 191 -10.69 8.61 -13.48
C GLY A 191 -11.19 9.99 -13.03
N GLY A 192 -10.59 10.61 -12.00
CA GLY A 192 -10.91 11.96 -11.56
C GLY A 192 -10.30 13.03 -12.47
N CYS A 193 -10.99 14.17 -12.61
CA CYS A 193 -10.53 15.27 -13.48
C CYS A 193 -9.16 15.84 -13.09
N ASN A 194 -8.72 15.66 -11.84
CA ASN A 194 -7.46 16.16 -11.32
C ASN A 194 -6.45 15.05 -10.98
N ALA A 195 -6.67 13.81 -11.46
CA ALA A 195 -5.81 12.66 -11.18
C ALA A 195 -4.32 12.94 -11.50
N PHE A 196 -4.03 13.68 -12.57
CA PHE A 196 -2.66 14.06 -12.95
C PHE A 196 -1.88 14.78 -11.83
N SER A 197 -2.57 15.41 -10.88
CA SER A 197 -1.97 16.13 -9.76
C SER A 197 -1.42 15.21 -8.68
N SER A 198 -1.93 13.98 -8.54
CA SER A 198 -1.29 12.98 -7.69
C SER A 198 0.09 12.58 -8.20
N VAL A 199 0.31 12.62 -9.51
CA VAL A 199 1.66 12.42 -10.09
C VAL A 199 2.58 13.56 -9.66
N ALA A 200 2.11 14.81 -9.71
CA ALA A 200 2.89 15.96 -9.26
C ALA A 200 3.24 15.87 -7.76
N ASN A 201 2.25 15.56 -6.92
CA ASN A 201 2.43 15.35 -5.48
C ASN A 201 3.43 14.22 -5.17
N ALA A 202 3.58 13.24 -6.07
CA ALA A 202 4.49 12.11 -5.89
C ALA A 202 5.94 12.43 -6.30
N VAL A 203 6.16 13.30 -7.29
CA VAL A 203 7.50 13.55 -7.86
C VAL A 203 8.17 14.83 -7.39
N GLU A 204 7.42 15.90 -7.14
CA GLU A 204 8.00 17.19 -6.75
C GLU A 204 8.23 17.27 -5.25
N LEU A 205 9.46 17.53 -4.84
CA LEU A 205 9.86 17.48 -3.44
C LEU A 205 9.42 18.70 -2.63
N ASN A 206 8.87 19.74 -3.27
CA ASN A 206 8.19 20.82 -2.55
C ASN A 206 6.78 20.43 -2.07
N LYS A 207 6.33 19.22 -2.38
CA LYS A 207 5.05 18.64 -1.97
C LYS A 207 5.32 17.35 -1.19
N ARG A 208 4.58 17.13 -0.11
CA ARG A 208 4.69 15.94 0.75
C ARG A 208 3.32 15.49 1.20
N VAL A 209 3.05 14.19 1.17
CA VAL A 209 1.78 13.63 1.64
C VAL A 209 2.00 12.93 2.98
N VAL A 210 1.21 13.30 3.98
CA VAL A 210 1.15 12.63 5.27
C VAL A 210 -0.05 11.68 5.25
N PHE A 211 0.16 10.41 5.60
CA PHE A 211 -0.92 9.46 5.85
C PHE A 211 -1.04 9.19 7.34
N ALA A 212 -2.28 9.13 7.82
CA ALA A 212 -2.63 8.59 9.13
C ALA A 212 -3.06 7.14 8.97
N ARG A 213 -2.44 6.22 9.72
CA ARG A 213 -2.70 4.78 9.68
C ARG A 213 -3.15 4.27 11.04
N ASP A 214 -4.16 3.40 11.05
CA ASP A 214 -4.58 2.71 12.26
C ASP A 214 -3.63 1.54 12.62
N ALA A 215 -3.90 0.87 13.74
CA ALA A 215 -3.12 -0.28 14.19
C ALA A 215 -3.12 -1.48 13.21
N LYS A 216 -4.07 -1.52 12.25
CA LYS A 216 -4.14 -2.53 11.19
C LYS A 216 -3.40 -2.09 9.91
N GLY A 217 -2.79 -0.90 9.93
CA GLY A 217 -2.11 -0.30 8.77
C GLY A 217 -3.05 0.34 7.75
N ARG A 218 -4.35 0.38 8.02
CA ARG A 218 -5.34 1.00 7.12
C ARG A 218 -5.19 2.52 7.17
N VAL A 219 -5.24 3.16 6.01
CA VAL A 219 -5.20 4.62 5.92
C VAL A 219 -6.55 5.18 6.37
N VAL A 220 -6.55 5.99 7.43
CA VAL A 220 -7.75 6.61 8.02
C VAL A 220 -7.78 8.13 7.85
N GLY A 221 -6.67 8.72 7.42
CA GLY A 221 -6.61 10.12 7.03
C GLY A 221 -5.42 10.44 6.12
N ARG A 222 -5.49 11.57 5.42
CA ARG A 222 -4.36 12.14 4.69
C ARG A 222 -4.34 13.66 4.79
N GLN A 223 -3.15 14.22 4.60
CA GLN A 223 -2.97 15.65 4.36
C GLN A 223 -1.85 15.86 3.35
N LEU A 224 -2.04 16.80 2.42
CA LEU A 224 -0.96 17.34 1.59
C LEU A 224 -0.32 18.51 2.34
N LEU A 225 1.00 18.50 2.39
CA LEU A 225 1.84 19.60 2.85
C LEU A 225 2.65 20.11 1.65
N ALA A 226 2.84 21.41 1.55
CA ALA A 226 3.70 21.97 0.51
C ALA A 226 4.50 23.17 1.04
N LEU A 227 5.55 23.55 0.34
CA LEU A 227 6.23 24.82 0.57
C LEU A 227 5.77 25.86 -0.43
N SER A 228 5.44 27.05 0.07
CA SER A 228 5.23 28.22 -0.78
C SER A 228 6.53 28.67 -1.46
N SER A 229 6.44 29.53 -2.47
CA SER A 229 7.58 30.22 -3.08
C SER A 229 8.38 31.05 -2.05
N GLU A 230 7.73 31.57 -1.01
CA GLU A 230 8.39 32.22 0.12
C GLU A 230 9.00 31.25 1.14
N GLY A 231 8.83 29.94 0.96
CA GLY A 231 9.43 28.91 1.81
C GLY A 231 8.65 28.65 3.11
N ARG A 232 7.37 29.00 3.15
CA ARG A 232 6.49 28.69 4.30
C ARG A 232 5.82 27.33 4.12
N LEU A 233 5.66 26.59 5.20
CA LEU A 233 4.91 25.34 5.22
C LEU A 233 3.41 25.62 5.15
N LEU A 234 2.80 25.17 4.06
CA LEU A 234 1.36 25.25 3.81
C LEU A 234 0.70 23.91 4.11
N GLY A 235 -0.50 23.97 4.68
CA GLY A 235 -1.35 22.81 4.96
C GLY A 235 -2.58 22.83 4.07
N PHE A 236 -2.86 21.70 3.42
CA PHE A 236 -4.10 21.50 2.66
C PHE A 236 -5.13 20.78 3.51
N HIS A 237 -6.33 20.60 2.94
CA HIS A 237 -7.43 19.89 3.60
C HIS A 237 -7.02 18.50 4.13
N VAL A 238 -7.45 18.21 5.36
CA VAL A 238 -7.35 16.88 5.96
C VAL A 238 -8.57 16.07 5.54
N TYR A 239 -8.33 15.00 4.80
CA TYR A 239 -9.36 14.03 4.42
C TYR A 239 -9.30 12.87 5.42
N ALA A 240 -10.46 12.44 5.92
CA ALA A 240 -10.57 11.43 6.96
C ALA A 240 -11.75 10.49 6.68
N SER A 241 -11.59 9.21 7.00
CA SER A 241 -12.70 8.23 7.01
C SER A 241 -13.34 8.08 8.38
N LEU A 242 -12.76 8.73 9.40
CA LEU A 242 -13.35 8.84 10.74
C LEU A 242 -14.41 9.95 10.74
N GLU A 243 -15.37 9.83 11.66
CA GLU A 243 -16.48 10.78 11.81
C GLU A 243 -16.52 11.41 13.21
N GLY A 244 -17.29 12.50 13.36
CA GLY A 244 -17.56 13.16 14.63
C GLY A 244 -16.30 13.58 15.39
N GLU A 245 -16.27 13.31 16.70
CA GLU A 245 -15.16 13.68 17.59
C GLU A 245 -13.82 13.05 17.17
N LYS A 246 -13.85 11.83 16.62
CA LYS A 246 -12.63 11.16 16.14
C LYS A 246 -12.05 11.88 14.93
N ALA A 247 -12.89 12.39 14.03
CA ALA A 247 -12.46 13.19 12.89
C ALA A 247 -11.81 14.50 13.36
N ALA A 248 -12.43 15.20 14.32
CA ALA A 248 -11.90 16.42 14.89
C ALA A 248 -10.54 16.19 15.58
N ALA A 249 -10.43 15.14 16.38
CA ALA A 249 -9.18 14.74 17.03
C ALA A 249 -8.09 14.37 16.01
N LEU A 250 -8.45 13.72 14.90
CA LEU A 250 -7.52 13.41 13.82
C LEU A 250 -7.00 14.68 13.14
N ARG A 251 -7.87 15.65 12.84
CA ARG A 251 -7.46 16.96 12.31
C ARG A 251 -6.49 17.67 13.26
N ALA A 252 -6.78 17.63 14.56
CA ALA A 252 -5.88 18.22 15.56
C ALA A 252 -4.52 17.51 15.61
N ALA A 253 -4.50 16.18 15.45
CA ALA A 253 -3.26 15.41 15.34
C ALA A 253 -2.43 15.81 14.11
N PHE A 254 -3.06 16.03 12.95
CA PHE A 254 -2.39 16.59 11.76
C PHE A 254 -1.84 17.99 12.02
N GLY A 255 -2.59 18.85 12.72
CA GLY A 255 -2.13 20.17 13.15
C GLY A 255 -0.87 20.11 14.01
N SER A 256 -0.87 19.28 15.06
CA SER A 256 0.32 19.05 15.90
C SER A 256 1.49 18.48 15.09
N TYR A 257 1.23 17.48 14.25
CA TYR A 257 2.23 16.85 13.40
C TYR A 257 2.94 17.88 12.51
N ALA A 258 2.18 18.73 11.83
CA ALA A 258 2.72 19.73 10.93
C ALA A 258 3.53 20.80 11.65
N ARG A 259 3.09 21.26 12.84
CA ARG A 259 3.84 22.22 13.67
C ARG A 259 5.17 21.65 14.14
N ASP A 260 5.15 20.44 14.67
CA ASP A 260 6.37 19.75 15.09
C ASP A 260 7.32 19.50 13.91
N PHE A 261 6.77 19.12 12.76
CA PHE A 261 7.53 18.89 11.54
C PHE A 261 8.16 20.18 11.01
N ALA A 262 7.41 21.29 10.97
CA ALA A 262 7.91 22.60 10.59
C ALA A 262 9.06 23.03 11.49
N ALA A 263 8.90 22.90 12.81
CA ALA A 263 9.93 23.24 13.79
C ALA A 263 11.22 22.41 13.58
N ARG A 264 11.11 21.10 13.34
CA ARG A 264 12.27 20.25 13.01
C ARG A 264 12.95 20.62 11.69
N CYS A 265 12.19 21.14 10.74
CA CYS A 265 12.68 21.57 9.44
C CYS A 265 13.25 23.00 9.45
N GLU A 266 13.09 23.75 10.55
CA GLU A 266 13.38 25.20 10.61
C GLU A 266 12.54 25.99 9.59
N LEU A 267 11.25 25.64 9.48
CA LEU A 267 10.28 26.28 8.59
C LEU A 267 9.27 27.11 9.38
N GLU A 268 8.89 28.26 8.81
CA GLU A 268 7.71 29.01 9.24
C GLU A 268 6.43 28.37 8.71
N LEU A 269 5.35 28.46 9.48
CA LEU A 269 4.01 28.09 9.02
C LEU A 269 3.40 29.24 8.19
N GLY A 270 2.72 28.90 7.10
CA GLY A 270 1.94 29.85 6.31
C GLY A 270 0.52 29.34 6.08
N ASP A 271 -0.47 30.23 6.20
CA ASP A 271 -1.87 29.88 5.91
C ASP A 271 -2.20 29.97 4.41
N LYS A 272 -1.41 30.76 3.67
CA LYS A 272 -1.55 31.03 2.24
C LYS A 272 -0.17 31.20 1.61
N GLY A 273 -0.09 30.97 0.31
CA GLY A 273 1.09 31.18 -0.52
C GLY A 273 0.94 30.45 -1.84
N GLU A 274 1.76 30.82 -2.82
CA GLU A 274 1.79 30.11 -4.11
C GLU A 274 2.75 28.91 -4.01
N VAL A 275 2.32 27.72 -4.43
CA VAL A 275 3.18 26.53 -4.51
C VAL A 275 3.66 26.36 -5.94
N GLU A 276 4.96 26.51 -6.14
CA GLU A 276 5.56 26.41 -7.46
C GLU A 276 5.47 24.98 -8.04
N ARG A 277 5.35 24.90 -9.38
CA ARG A 277 5.62 23.68 -10.14
C ARG A 277 7.12 23.67 -10.48
N LEU A 278 7.85 22.69 -9.95
CA LEU A 278 9.30 22.61 -10.12
C LEU A 278 9.70 22.15 -11.53
N PHE A 279 8.94 21.22 -12.10
CA PHE A 279 9.19 20.63 -13.43
C PHE A 279 7.99 19.85 -14.01
N VAL A 280 6.90 19.67 -13.26
CA VAL A 280 5.69 19.04 -13.79
C VAL A 280 4.98 19.99 -14.75
N SER A 281 4.24 19.42 -15.72
CA SER A 281 3.51 20.23 -16.68
C SER A 281 2.28 20.88 -16.05
N ASP A 282 1.64 20.17 -15.12
CA ASP A 282 0.43 20.68 -14.46
C ASP A 282 0.23 20.15 -13.04
N TRP A 283 -0.47 20.93 -12.23
CA TRP A 283 -0.84 20.61 -10.85
C TRP A 283 -2.06 21.42 -10.41
N TYR A 284 -3.03 20.74 -9.81
CA TYR A 284 -4.25 21.30 -9.26
C TYR A 284 -4.05 21.68 -7.80
N ASP A 285 -4.21 22.97 -7.52
CA ASP A 285 -4.26 23.54 -6.17
C ASP A 285 -5.71 23.45 -5.65
N ASP A 286 -5.96 22.59 -4.66
CA ASP A 286 -7.29 22.43 -4.04
C ASP A 286 -7.54 23.39 -2.86
N GLY A 287 -6.64 24.36 -2.66
CA GLY A 287 -6.73 25.39 -1.63
C GLY A 287 -6.09 24.99 -0.31
N THR A 288 -5.35 25.93 0.28
CA THR A 288 -4.80 25.79 1.63
C THR A 288 -5.85 26.06 2.69
N ILE A 289 -5.63 25.50 3.88
CA ILE A 289 -6.40 25.82 5.10
C ILE A 289 -5.51 26.53 6.10
N ALA A 290 -6.09 27.43 6.89
CA ALA A 290 -5.34 28.13 7.91
C ALA A 290 -4.92 27.16 9.03
N TRP A 291 -3.73 27.34 9.58
CA TRP A 291 -3.25 26.51 10.69
C TRP A 291 -4.06 26.72 11.97
N SER A 292 -4.81 27.82 12.09
CA SER A 292 -5.80 28.02 13.15
C SER A 292 -6.97 27.04 13.07
N ASP A 293 -7.33 26.59 11.86
CA ASP A 293 -8.43 25.65 11.62
C ASP A 293 -8.01 24.19 11.88
N LEU A 294 -6.70 23.97 12.03
CA LEU A 294 -6.08 22.75 12.52
C LEU A 294 -5.42 23.02 13.88
N PRO A 295 -6.22 23.22 14.95
CA PRO A 295 -5.67 23.49 16.26
C PRO A 295 -4.75 22.33 16.68
N PRO A 296 -3.66 22.60 17.41
CA PRO A 296 -2.83 21.53 17.94
C PRO A 296 -3.70 20.62 18.82
N MET A 297 -3.46 19.32 18.74
CA MET A 297 -4.05 18.36 19.66
C MET A 297 -3.65 18.74 21.08
N GLU A 298 -4.64 19.02 21.93
CA GLU A 298 -4.40 19.23 23.35
C GLU A 298 -3.77 17.95 23.91
N ILE A 299 -2.49 18.03 24.26
CA ILE A 299 -1.86 17.02 25.08
C ILE A 299 -2.55 17.13 26.43
N ARG A 300 -3.57 16.30 26.67
CA ARG A 300 -4.12 16.13 28.01
C ARG A 300 -2.99 15.56 28.86
N THR A 301 -2.28 16.44 29.58
CA THR A 301 -1.23 16.17 30.58
C THR A 301 -1.77 15.46 31.82
N LYS A 302 -2.75 14.57 31.66
CA LYS A 302 -3.26 13.66 32.70
C LYS A 302 -2.73 12.25 32.52
N LEU A 303 -1.44 12.11 32.23
CA LEU A 303 -0.67 10.94 32.64
C LEU A 303 0.15 11.34 33.86
N LYS A 304 -0.49 11.28 35.04
CA LYS A 304 0.26 11.15 36.29
C LYS A 304 1.07 9.87 36.18
N ASN A 305 2.39 10.04 36.18
CA ASN A 305 3.40 9.02 36.46
C ASN A 305 3.33 7.76 35.61
N HIS A 306 3.83 7.80 34.37
CA HIS A 306 4.67 6.72 33.85
C HIS A 306 5.81 7.39 33.08
N SER A 307 6.97 7.44 33.74
CA SER A 307 8.23 7.92 33.17
C SER A 307 8.58 7.07 31.95
N VAL A 308 8.33 7.59 30.75
CA VAL A 308 8.97 7.09 29.54
C VAL A 308 10.28 7.86 29.41
N CYS A 309 11.36 7.13 29.69
CA CYS A 309 12.73 7.60 29.63
C CYS A 309 13.03 8.13 28.22
N LEU A 310 13.11 9.46 28.08
CA LEU A 310 13.82 10.11 26.98
C LEU A 310 15.24 10.39 27.45
N THR A 311 16.13 9.42 27.29
CA THR A 311 17.57 9.67 27.29
C THR A 311 18.20 8.91 26.13
N ASN A 312 18.64 9.66 25.13
CA ASN A 312 19.74 9.22 24.28
C ASN A 312 20.58 10.44 23.92
N ARG A 313 21.52 10.73 24.82
CA ARG A 313 22.65 11.62 24.56
C ARG A 313 23.91 10.93 25.05
N SER A 314 24.78 10.64 24.09
CA SER A 314 26.25 10.62 24.18
C SER A 314 26.89 9.91 25.38
N GLU A 315 27.49 8.74 25.13
CA GLU A 315 28.77 8.33 25.72
C GLU A 315 29.20 6.98 25.15
N ILE A 316 30.04 6.95 24.11
CA ILE A 316 31.09 5.93 23.95
C ILE A 316 32.25 6.59 23.20
N SER A 317 33.31 6.94 23.94
CA SER A 317 34.64 7.07 23.38
C SER A 317 35.64 6.30 24.24
N ARG A 318 36.37 5.40 23.55
CA ARG A 318 37.73 4.88 23.83
C ARG A 318 37.92 3.74 24.84
N SER A 319 38.19 2.55 24.28
CA SER A 319 39.41 1.74 24.52
C SER A 319 39.60 0.82 23.29
N VAL A 320 40.55 1.13 22.40
CA VAL A 320 41.91 0.55 22.27
C VAL A 320 41.93 -0.98 22.27
N GLY A 321 42.30 -1.54 21.12
CA GLY A 321 42.60 -2.95 20.93
C GLY A 321 42.85 -3.27 19.45
N THR A 322 44.05 -2.96 18.96
CA THR A 322 44.55 -3.40 17.66
C THR A 322 44.84 -4.90 17.71
N PRO A 323 44.41 -5.72 16.73
CA PRO A 323 45.08 -6.98 16.43
C PRO A 323 45.71 -6.96 15.04
N ALA A 324 46.86 -7.64 15.00
CA ALA A 324 47.80 -7.74 13.91
C ALA A 324 47.22 -8.39 12.65
N LEU A 325 47.78 -7.94 11.51
CA LEU A 325 47.75 -8.64 10.23
C LEU A 325 48.46 -9.99 10.37
N SER A 326 47.72 -11.08 10.20
CA SER A 326 48.27 -12.38 9.82
C SER A 326 47.66 -12.82 8.50
N SER A 327 48.55 -12.97 7.53
CA SER A 327 48.34 -13.56 6.22
C SER A 327 48.01 -15.04 6.34
N GLU A 328 46.83 -15.44 5.86
CA GLU A 328 46.61 -16.84 5.46
C GLU A 328 45.97 -16.89 4.07
N SER A 329 46.76 -17.41 3.15
CA SER A 329 46.39 -17.85 1.81
C SER A 329 45.46 -19.06 1.89
N GLY A 330 44.25 -18.93 1.32
CA GLY A 330 43.30 -20.02 1.11
C GLY A 330 42.78 -20.04 -0.35
N PRO A 331 42.33 -21.20 -0.87
CA PRO A 331 42.57 -21.60 -2.25
C PRO A 331 41.61 -21.00 -3.29
N SER A 332 42.19 -20.74 -4.46
CA SER A 332 41.54 -20.37 -5.72
C SER A 332 40.53 -21.44 -6.17
N LEU A 333 39.24 -21.11 -6.10
CA LEU A 333 38.19 -21.83 -6.80
C LEU A 333 38.08 -21.28 -8.24
N ARG A 334 38.63 -22.04 -9.19
CA ARG A 334 38.45 -21.81 -10.63
C ARG A 334 37.00 -22.14 -11.01
N LEU A 335 36.29 -21.16 -11.55
CA LEU A 335 35.05 -21.39 -12.29
C LEU A 335 35.37 -21.90 -13.70
N PRO A 336 34.59 -22.85 -14.26
CA PRO A 336 34.79 -23.33 -15.62
C PRO A 336 34.40 -22.27 -16.64
N SER A 337 35.33 -22.01 -17.55
CA SER A 337 35.15 -21.19 -18.75
C SER A 337 34.22 -21.88 -19.76
N PHE A 338 33.11 -21.21 -20.10
CA PHE A 338 32.29 -21.56 -21.26
C PHE A 338 32.85 -20.89 -22.53
N PRO A 339 33.07 -21.62 -23.64
CA PRO A 339 33.48 -21.01 -24.89
C PRO A 339 32.29 -20.29 -25.56
N LEU A 340 32.54 -19.03 -25.92
CA LEU A 340 31.74 -18.24 -26.86
C LEU A 340 31.81 -18.91 -28.25
N ARG A 341 30.67 -19.37 -28.78
CA ARG A 341 30.51 -19.63 -30.21
C ARG A 341 30.25 -18.30 -30.92
N VAL A 342 31.25 -17.86 -31.69
CA VAL A 342 31.10 -16.87 -32.75
C VAL A 342 30.53 -17.59 -33.98
N GLY A 343 29.55 -16.96 -34.62
CA GLY A 343 28.87 -17.51 -35.80
C GLY A 343 29.68 -17.40 -37.08
N HIS A 344 29.17 -18.11 -38.09
CA HIS A 344 29.24 -17.74 -39.50
C HIS A 344 27.82 -17.49 -39.99
#